data_AF-A0A821IP50-F1
#
_entry.id   AF-A0A821IP50-F1
#
_cell.length_a   1.000
_cell.length_b   1.000
_cell.length_c   1.000
_cell.angle_alpha   90.00
_cell.angle_beta   90.00
_cell.angle_gamma   90.00
#
_symmetry.space_group_name_H-M   'P 1'
#
loop_
_entity.id
_entity.type
_entity.pdbx_description
1 polymer ?
#
loop_
_entity_poly.entity_id
_entity_poly.type
_entity_poly.pdbx_seq_one_letter_code
_entity_poly.pdbx_strand_id
1 'polypeptide(L)'
;QPYLKLYETGVEFTNKLIEWTEGPRDKVQPDQVEQDVGNYERQLFKLERQFNNNPQPRKMANRLRVQVGEFKEKLPLIQTLFNPGLRDRHWEQISLIIGQPFKPDDDTNLNKIIEMDIIQHIPKLEQISEAASKEFSLEKAMEKMKKDWLNIEFSIIPYRETGTYVLSAVDDIQLLLDDHIVKTQTMKGSPYIGPFQKDILDWERVMTTLQDILDVWLTVQKNWLYLEPIFSSPDIMAQMPEEGRRFASVDKTWRELMKTCLQDKHALAIVKIDKMLEKLKKSDDSLELILK
;
A
#
# COMPACT_ATOMS: atom_id res chain seq x y z
N GLN A 1 29.90 32.69 9.50
CA GLN A 1 29.22 33.37 8.37
C GLN A 1 27.73 33.66 8.66
N PRO A 2 27.36 34.30 9.79
CA PRO A 2 25.95 34.46 10.17
C PRO A 2 25.17 35.40 9.23
N TYR A 3 25.85 36.41 8.65
CA TYR A 3 25.25 37.37 7.72
C TYR A 3 24.80 36.71 6.41
N LEU A 4 25.66 35.88 5.81
CA LEU A 4 25.31 35.11 4.60
C LEU A 4 24.14 34.18 4.89
N LYS A 5 24.17 33.47 6.02
CA LYS A 5 23.08 32.56 6.40
C LYS A 5 21.75 33.29 6.57
N LEU A 6 21.75 34.49 7.17
CA LEU A 6 20.54 35.31 7.28
C LEU A 6 19.99 35.71 5.91
N TYR A 7 20.87 36.14 4.99
CA TYR A 7 20.47 36.49 3.63
C TYR A 7 19.88 35.29 2.89
N GLU A 8 20.58 34.15 2.87
CA GLU A 8 20.11 32.91 2.24
C GLU A 8 18.75 32.46 2.81
N THR A 9 18.59 32.47 4.14
CA THR A 9 17.32 32.09 4.79
C THR A 9 16.18 33.00 4.35
N GLY A 10 16.42 34.31 4.28
CA GLY A 10 15.41 35.28 3.88
C GLY A 10 14.97 35.10 2.43
N VAL A 11 15.92 34.90 1.51
CA VAL A 11 15.64 34.65 0.09
C VAL A 11 14.89 33.34 -0.09
N GLU A 12 15.37 32.27 0.55
CA GLU A 12 14.76 30.94 0.46
C GLU A 12 13.31 30.95 0.99
N PHE A 13 13.10 31.51 2.19
CA PHE A 13 11.77 31.62 2.77
C PHE A 13 10.83 32.48 1.92
N THR A 14 11.31 33.60 1.35
CA THR A 14 10.47 34.48 0.53
C THR A 14 10.03 33.79 -0.76
N ASN A 15 10.94 33.08 -1.42
CA ASN A 15 10.62 32.29 -2.61
C ASN A 15 9.62 31.17 -2.27
N LYS A 16 9.86 30.45 -1.16
CA LYS A 16 8.95 29.40 -0.68
C LYS A 16 7.58 29.94 -0.31
N LEU A 17 7.51 31.10 0.32
CA LEU A 17 6.27 31.75 0.67
C LEU A 17 5.42 31.99 -0.59
N ILE A 18 6.01 32.55 -1.65
CA ILE A 18 5.33 32.74 -2.95
C ILE A 18 4.87 31.39 -3.52
N GLU A 19 5.73 30.37 -3.52
CA GLU A 19 5.37 29.03 -4.00
C GLU A 19 4.18 28.44 -3.23
N TRP A 20 4.14 28.60 -1.91
CA TRP A 20 3.07 28.08 -1.06
C TRP A 20 1.78 28.89 -1.16
N THR A 21 1.87 30.21 -1.37
CA THR A 21 0.70 31.10 -1.38
C THR A 21 0.05 31.23 -2.76
N GLU A 22 0.85 31.28 -3.81
CA GLU A 22 0.44 31.57 -5.19
C GLU A 22 0.59 30.37 -6.12
N GLY A 23 1.44 29.38 -5.75
CA GLY A 23 1.68 28.21 -6.57
C GLY A 23 0.49 27.25 -6.64
N PRO A 24 0.52 26.30 -7.60
CA PRO A 24 -0.52 25.30 -7.75
C PRO A 24 -0.64 24.43 -6.49
N ARG A 25 -1.87 24.25 -6.01
CA ARG A 25 -2.19 23.45 -4.83
C ARG A 25 -1.51 22.08 -4.82
N ASP A 26 -1.54 21.35 -5.93
CA ASP A 26 -1.01 19.98 -6.01
C ASP A 26 0.51 19.88 -5.80
N LYS A 27 1.24 21.00 -5.95
CA LYS A 27 2.68 21.05 -5.70
C LYS A 27 3.02 21.39 -4.25
N VAL A 28 2.05 21.82 -3.45
CA VAL A 28 2.23 22.23 -2.06
C VAL A 28 1.92 21.02 -1.17
N GLN A 29 2.98 20.38 -0.66
CA GLN A 29 2.86 19.23 0.23
C GLN A 29 2.75 19.69 1.69
N PRO A 30 1.63 19.45 2.39
CA PRO A 30 1.38 20.01 3.72
C PRO A 30 2.49 19.71 4.75
N ASP A 31 2.88 18.43 4.87
CA ASP A 31 3.92 17.99 5.81
C ASP A 31 5.28 18.65 5.56
N GLN A 32 5.65 18.84 4.28
CA GLN A 32 6.90 19.51 3.91
C GLN A 32 6.85 21.00 4.27
N VAL A 33 5.72 21.67 4.04
CA VAL A 33 5.53 23.07 4.39
C VAL A 33 5.68 23.27 5.90
N GLU A 34 5.03 22.44 6.70
CA GLU A 34 5.15 22.51 8.17
C GLU A 34 6.60 22.28 8.64
N GLN A 35 7.28 21.28 8.05
CA GLN A 35 8.68 21.01 8.35
C GLN A 35 9.58 22.22 8.02
N ASP A 36 9.41 22.80 6.83
CA ASP A 36 10.18 23.94 6.35
C ASP A 36 9.94 25.19 7.21
N VAL A 37 8.68 25.50 7.52
CA VAL A 37 8.31 26.60 8.42
C VAL A 37 8.95 26.42 9.80
N GLY A 38 8.90 25.21 10.36
CA GLY A 38 9.56 24.88 11.63
C GLY A 38 11.09 24.97 11.57
N ASN A 39 11.69 24.68 10.42
CA ASN A 39 13.12 24.87 10.18
C ASN A 39 13.51 26.35 10.14
N TYR A 40 12.77 27.16 9.38
CA TYR A 40 12.99 28.60 9.29
C TYR A 40 12.82 29.30 10.65
N GLU A 41 11.78 28.94 11.43
CA GLU A 41 11.56 29.50 12.76
C GLU A 41 12.75 29.23 13.70
N ARG A 42 13.21 27.97 13.76
CA ARG A 42 14.37 27.58 14.59
C ARG A 42 15.66 28.25 14.14
N GLN A 43 15.86 28.38 12.83
CA GLN A 43 17.05 29.00 12.26
C GLN A 43 17.09 30.51 12.51
N LEU A 44 15.98 31.20 12.28
CA LEU A 44 15.85 32.63 12.53
C LEU A 44 15.96 32.97 14.01
N PHE A 45 15.43 32.14 14.91
CA PHE A 45 15.63 32.28 16.36
C PHE A 45 17.11 32.20 16.77
N LYS A 46 17.87 31.24 16.20
CA LYS A 46 19.31 31.11 16.44
C LYS A 46 20.07 32.34 15.91
N LEU A 47 19.75 32.80 14.70
CA LEU A 47 20.36 33.97 14.08
C LEU A 47 20.07 35.25 14.87
N GLU A 48 18.83 35.47 15.30
CA GLU A 48 18.43 36.62 16.11
C GLU A 48 19.28 36.71 17.40
N ARG A 49 19.51 35.58 18.08
CA ARG A 49 20.38 35.50 19.26
C ARG A 49 21.86 35.75 18.95
N GLN A 50 22.37 35.26 17.82
CA GLN A 50 23.75 35.48 17.40
C GLN A 50 24.04 36.95 17.08
N PHE A 51 23.04 37.70 16.64
CA PHE A 51 23.14 39.13 16.36
C PHE A 51 22.82 40.03 17.58
N ASN A 52 22.86 39.51 18.81
CA ASN A 52 22.54 40.29 20.02
C ASN A 52 23.29 41.64 20.11
N ASN A 53 24.55 41.68 19.65
CA ASN A 53 25.39 42.88 19.68
C ASN A 53 25.33 43.70 18.37
N ASN A 54 24.57 43.25 17.37
CA ASN A 54 24.44 43.88 16.04
C ASN A 54 22.97 44.23 15.77
N PRO A 55 22.55 45.49 16.01
CA PRO A 55 21.13 45.86 15.96
C PRO A 55 20.46 45.67 14.58
N GLN A 56 21.16 45.96 13.47
CA GLN A 56 20.54 45.91 12.14
C GLN A 56 20.24 44.48 11.65
N PRO A 57 21.21 43.54 11.66
CA PRO A 57 20.94 42.15 11.30
C PRO A 57 19.94 41.48 12.24
N ARG A 58 19.97 41.84 13.54
CA ARG A 58 18.99 41.36 14.51
C ARG A 58 17.57 41.78 14.15
N LYS A 59 17.37 43.06 13.79
CA LYS A 59 16.06 43.56 13.32
C LYS A 59 15.57 42.82 12.07
N MET A 60 16.46 42.53 11.12
CA MET A 60 16.09 41.76 9.93
C MET A 60 15.70 40.31 10.27
N ALA A 61 16.47 39.62 11.11
CA ALA A 61 16.15 38.27 11.58
C ALA A 61 14.80 38.23 12.32
N ASN A 62 14.54 39.23 13.16
CA ASN A 62 13.28 39.37 13.87
C ASN A 62 12.09 39.60 12.91
N ARG A 63 12.23 40.48 11.90
CA ARG A 63 11.19 40.71 10.88
C ARG A 63 10.83 39.44 10.12
N LEU A 64 11.83 38.71 9.62
CA LEU A 64 11.60 37.42 8.94
C LEU A 64 10.92 36.42 9.88
N ARG A 65 11.30 36.40 11.16
CA ARG A 65 10.69 35.51 12.15
C ARG A 65 9.23 35.85 12.40
N VAL A 66 8.87 37.13 12.43
CA VAL A 66 7.47 37.57 12.53
C VAL A 66 6.68 37.09 11.31
N GLN A 67 7.21 37.26 10.09
CA GLN A 67 6.56 36.77 8.86
C GLN A 67 6.38 35.25 8.85
N VAL A 68 7.38 34.50 9.33
CA VAL A 68 7.25 33.05 9.51
C VAL A 68 6.15 32.72 10.51
N GLY A 69 6.03 33.48 11.61
CA GLY A 69 4.96 33.34 12.59
C GLY A 69 3.57 33.60 12.01
N GLU A 70 3.41 34.70 11.26
CA GLU A 70 2.15 35.04 10.57
C GLU A 70 1.75 33.97 9.54
N PHE A 71 2.73 33.41 8.82
CA PHE A 71 2.46 32.30 7.91
C PHE A 71 2.13 30.99 8.66
N LYS A 72 2.75 30.76 9.81
CA LYS A 72 2.51 29.57 10.64
C LYS A 72 1.04 29.47 11.08
N GLU A 73 0.37 30.59 11.33
CA GLU A 73 -1.06 30.62 11.65
C GLU A 73 -1.95 30.10 10.52
N LYS A 74 -1.43 30.06 9.27
CA LYS A 74 -2.12 29.55 8.09
C LYS A 74 -1.86 28.07 7.83
N LEU A 75 -0.92 27.44 8.55
CA LEU A 75 -0.62 26.01 8.39
C LEU A 75 -1.86 25.11 8.55
N PRO A 76 -2.79 25.35 9.50
CA PRO A 76 -4.00 24.54 9.61
C PRO A 76 -4.85 24.54 8.32
N LEU A 77 -4.88 25.65 7.56
CA LEU A 77 -5.55 25.70 6.26
C LEU A 77 -4.88 24.78 5.24
N ILE A 78 -3.55 24.79 5.20
CA ILE A 78 -2.77 23.94 4.30
C ILE A 78 -2.95 22.48 4.70
N GLN A 79 -2.75 22.14 5.97
CA GLN A 79 -2.90 20.77 6.49
C GLN A 79 -4.30 20.21 6.25
N THR A 80 -5.32 21.05 6.47
CA THR A 80 -6.70 20.61 6.30
C THR A 80 -7.07 20.51 4.84
N LEU A 81 -6.88 21.59 4.07
CA LEU A 81 -7.47 21.69 2.75
C LEU A 81 -6.57 21.14 1.68
N PHE A 82 -5.24 21.18 1.80
CA PHE A 82 -4.30 20.66 0.79
C PHE A 82 -4.01 19.17 0.96
N ASN A 83 -4.75 18.50 1.84
CA ASN A 83 -4.62 17.07 2.06
C ASN A 83 -4.90 16.27 0.75
N PRO A 84 -3.93 15.47 0.26
CA PRO A 84 -4.08 14.67 -0.95
C PRO A 84 -5.09 13.53 -0.82
N GLY A 85 -5.50 13.19 0.40
CA GLY A 85 -6.56 12.22 0.69
C GLY A 85 -7.98 12.74 0.44
N LEU A 86 -8.15 14.06 0.25
CA LEU A 86 -9.46 14.62 -0.04
C LEU A 86 -9.99 14.12 -1.40
N ARG A 87 -11.28 13.83 -1.44
CA ARG A 87 -12.02 13.29 -2.59
C ARG A 87 -13.33 14.04 -2.68
N ASP A 88 -14.07 13.86 -3.76
CA ASP A 88 -15.32 14.60 -4.01
C ASP A 88 -16.30 14.55 -2.83
N ARG A 89 -16.50 13.38 -2.22
CA ARG A 89 -17.32 13.21 -0.99
C ARG A 89 -16.89 14.11 0.18
N HIS A 90 -15.59 14.35 0.33
CA HIS A 90 -15.05 15.19 1.40
C HIS A 90 -15.28 16.67 1.06
N TRP A 91 -15.10 17.05 -0.21
CA TRP A 91 -15.37 18.41 -0.67
C TRP A 91 -16.84 18.79 -0.56
N GLU A 92 -17.75 17.85 -0.77
CA GLU A 92 -19.19 18.04 -0.51
C GLU A 92 -19.45 18.32 0.97
N GLN A 93 -18.86 17.55 1.89
CA GLN A 93 -18.99 17.79 3.33
C GLN A 93 -18.39 19.14 3.75
N ILE A 94 -17.22 19.50 3.21
CA ILE A 94 -16.58 20.80 3.45
C ILE A 94 -17.48 21.95 2.95
N SER A 95 -18.04 21.83 1.74
CA SER A 95 -18.97 22.81 1.17
C SER A 95 -20.19 23.04 2.06
N LEU A 96 -20.76 21.97 2.63
CA LEU A 96 -21.88 22.05 3.55
C LEU A 96 -21.53 22.82 4.85
N ILE A 97 -20.31 22.65 5.36
CA ILE A 97 -19.86 23.35 6.59
C ILE A 97 -19.59 24.83 6.33
N ILE A 98 -19.00 25.15 5.17
CA ILE A 98 -18.74 26.53 4.76
C ILE A 98 -20.05 27.24 4.37
N GLY A 99 -21.06 26.50 3.90
CA GLY A 99 -22.35 27.04 3.48
C GLY A 99 -22.38 27.52 2.03
N GLN A 100 -21.34 27.22 1.24
CA GLN A 100 -21.29 27.49 -0.19
C GLN A 100 -20.51 26.37 -0.92
N PRO A 101 -20.77 26.15 -2.21
CA PRO A 101 -20.00 25.20 -3.00
C PRO A 101 -18.51 25.55 -2.98
N PHE A 102 -17.69 24.61 -2.53
CA PHE A 102 -16.25 24.74 -2.47
C PHE A 102 -15.57 23.43 -2.89
N LYS A 103 -14.99 23.45 -4.09
CA LYS A 103 -14.12 22.41 -4.59
C LYS A 103 -12.95 23.10 -5.28
N PRO A 104 -11.70 22.89 -4.82
CA PRO A 104 -10.53 23.43 -5.49
C PRO A 104 -10.46 22.99 -6.95
N ASP A 105 -10.14 23.93 -7.81
CA ASP A 105 -9.75 23.73 -9.21
C ASP A 105 -8.23 23.92 -9.39
N ASP A 106 -7.74 23.73 -10.61
CA ASP A 106 -6.32 23.84 -10.95
C ASP A 106 -5.75 25.25 -10.66
N ASP A 107 -6.62 26.27 -10.63
CA ASP A 107 -6.26 27.66 -10.35
C ASP A 107 -6.35 28.02 -8.86
N THR A 108 -6.79 27.09 -8.00
CA THR A 108 -6.95 27.35 -6.56
C THR A 108 -5.59 27.36 -5.86
N ASN A 109 -5.29 28.46 -5.16
CA ASN A 109 -4.09 28.62 -4.34
C ASN A 109 -4.47 29.06 -2.91
N LEU A 110 -3.48 29.09 -2.01
CA LEU A 110 -3.74 29.39 -0.60
C LEU A 110 -4.25 30.82 -0.40
N ASN A 111 -3.80 31.81 -1.19
CA ASN A 111 -4.29 33.18 -1.09
C ASN A 111 -5.80 33.25 -1.37
N LYS A 112 -6.28 32.59 -2.42
CA LYS A 112 -7.72 32.50 -2.72
C LYS A 112 -8.51 31.90 -1.55
N ILE A 113 -7.97 30.88 -0.89
CA ILE A 113 -8.63 30.23 0.26
C ILE A 113 -8.65 31.15 1.48
N ILE A 114 -7.57 31.90 1.73
CA ILE A 114 -7.51 32.89 2.81
C ILE A 114 -8.56 33.99 2.61
N GLU A 115 -8.77 34.44 1.37
CA GLU A 115 -9.77 35.45 1.02
C GLU A 115 -11.22 35.00 1.30
N MET A 116 -11.47 33.69 1.39
CA MET A 116 -12.80 33.15 1.70
C MET A 116 -13.17 33.23 3.19
N ASP A 117 -12.25 33.68 4.06
CA ASP A 117 -12.45 33.86 5.51
C ASP A 117 -13.00 32.61 6.24
N ILE A 118 -12.53 31.43 5.82
CA ILE A 118 -12.99 30.14 6.36
C ILE A 118 -12.19 29.65 7.57
N ILE A 119 -11.29 30.49 8.11
CA ILE A 119 -10.42 30.16 9.26
C ILE A 119 -11.25 29.70 10.46
N GLN A 120 -12.40 30.33 10.70
CA GLN A 120 -13.31 29.96 11.79
C GLN A 120 -13.92 28.56 11.67
N HIS A 121 -13.99 28.01 10.45
CA HIS A 121 -14.54 26.67 10.20
C HIS A 121 -13.48 25.57 10.35
N ILE A 122 -12.19 25.91 10.40
CA ILE A 122 -11.07 24.96 10.36
C ILE A 122 -11.20 23.81 11.36
N PRO A 123 -11.55 24.02 12.64
CA PRO A 123 -11.67 22.91 13.59
C PRO A 123 -12.68 21.83 13.16
N LYS A 124 -13.72 22.19 12.39
CA LYS A 124 -14.68 21.23 11.84
C LYS A 124 -14.15 20.57 10.57
N LEU A 125 -13.45 21.32 9.73
CA LEU A 125 -12.87 20.82 8.48
C LEU A 125 -11.71 19.84 8.75
N GLU A 126 -10.97 20.05 9.84
CA GLU A 126 -9.89 19.17 10.31
C GLU A 126 -10.39 17.74 10.52
N GLN A 127 -11.59 17.54 11.05
CA GLN A 127 -12.16 16.20 11.24
C GLN A 127 -12.40 15.47 9.91
N ILE A 128 -12.85 16.19 8.88
CA ILE A 128 -13.05 15.64 7.54
C ILE A 128 -11.69 15.33 6.91
N SER A 129 -10.73 16.24 7.04
CA SER A 129 -9.38 16.03 6.52
C SER A 129 -8.68 14.86 7.21
N GLU A 130 -8.84 14.70 8.53
CA GLU A 130 -8.29 13.56 9.25
C GLU A 130 -8.86 12.24 8.73
N ALA A 131 -10.20 12.16 8.57
CA ALA A 131 -10.83 10.98 7.98
C ALA A 131 -10.29 10.70 6.57
N ALA A 132 -10.13 11.73 5.74
CA ALA A 132 -9.56 11.63 4.41
C ALA A 132 -8.11 11.11 4.41
N SER A 133 -7.28 11.52 5.38
CA SER A 133 -5.93 10.99 5.56
C SER A 133 -5.93 9.50 5.93
N LYS A 134 -6.85 9.07 6.79
CA LYS A 134 -6.99 7.64 7.16
C LYS A 134 -7.45 6.81 5.97
N GLU A 135 -8.43 7.30 5.21
CA GLU A 135 -8.89 6.69 3.97
C GLU A 135 -7.78 6.58 2.93
N PHE A 136 -7.01 7.66 2.72
CA PHE A 136 -5.87 7.67 1.80
C PHE A 136 -4.78 6.67 2.19
N SER A 137 -4.54 6.52 3.50
CA SER A 137 -3.59 5.53 4.00
C SER A 137 -4.04 4.10 3.67
N LEU A 138 -5.34 3.80 3.77
CA LEU A 138 -5.89 2.51 3.35
C LEU A 138 -5.75 2.30 1.84
N GLU A 139 -6.08 3.32 1.03
CA GLU A 139 -5.93 3.28 -0.42
C GLU A 139 -4.48 2.97 -0.82
N LYS A 140 -3.51 3.70 -0.26
CA LYS A 140 -2.08 3.49 -0.55
C LYS A 140 -1.58 2.12 -0.07
N ALA A 141 -2.06 1.64 1.06
CA ALA A 141 -1.74 0.29 1.53
C ALA A 141 -2.27 -0.78 0.56
N MET A 142 -3.52 -0.64 0.07
CA MET A 142 -4.09 -1.54 -0.94
C MET A 142 -3.31 -1.52 -2.25
N GLU A 143 -3.02 -0.33 -2.77
CA GLU A 143 -2.24 -0.16 -4.00
C GLU A 143 -0.86 -0.80 -3.89
N LYS A 144 -0.18 -0.58 -2.75
CA LYS A 144 1.12 -1.19 -2.49
C LYS A 144 1.02 -2.71 -2.46
N MET A 145 0.08 -3.28 -1.70
CA MET A 145 -0.09 -4.74 -1.65
C MET A 145 -0.32 -5.32 -3.04
N LYS A 146 -1.23 -4.73 -3.83
CA LYS A 146 -1.48 -5.18 -5.22
C LYS A 146 -0.23 -5.10 -6.09
N LYS A 147 0.57 -4.02 -5.95
CA LYS A 147 1.80 -3.81 -6.71
C LYS A 147 2.88 -4.83 -6.35
N ASP A 148 3.03 -5.14 -5.07
CA ASP A 148 4.03 -6.08 -4.57
C ASP A 148 3.81 -7.48 -5.17
N TRP A 149 2.57 -7.86 -5.51
CA TRP A 149 2.24 -9.12 -6.17
C TRP A 149 2.41 -9.16 -7.69
N LEU A 150 2.63 -8.02 -8.37
CA LEU A 150 2.60 -7.97 -9.83
C LEU A 150 3.66 -8.87 -10.50
N ASN A 151 4.83 -8.99 -9.88
CA ASN A 151 5.98 -9.73 -10.43
C ASN A 151 6.34 -10.96 -9.58
N ILE A 152 5.46 -11.38 -8.67
CA ILE A 152 5.71 -12.57 -7.85
C ILE A 152 5.34 -13.79 -8.68
N GLU A 153 6.33 -14.64 -8.94
CA GLU A 153 6.17 -15.87 -9.71
C GLU A 153 6.62 -17.09 -8.90
N PHE A 154 5.93 -18.21 -9.08
CA PHE A 154 6.37 -19.49 -8.55
C PHE A 154 7.60 -20.01 -9.30
N SER A 155 8.59 -20.51 -8.56
CA SER A 155 9.70 -21.26 -9.15
C SER A 155 9.27 -22.70 -9.45
N ILE A 156 8.82 -22.92 -10.68
CA ILE A 156 8.41 -24.23 -11.19
C ILE A 156 9.58 -24.89 -11.94
N ILE A 157 10.07 -26.02 -11.43
CA ILE A 157 11.25 -26.73 -11.96
C ILE A 157 10.89 -28.15 -12.45
N PRO A 158 11.58 -28.69 -13.48
CA PRO A 158 11.40 -30.07 -13.90
C PRO A 158 11.69 -31.07 -12.77
N TYR A 159 10.87 -32.12 -12.66
CA TYR A 159 11.10 -33.20 -11.70
C TYR A 159 11.72 -34.42 -12.39
N ARG A 160 13.04 -34.58 -12.25
CA ARG A 160 13.80 -35.70 -12.84
C ARG A 160 13.50 -35.86 -14.35
N GLU A 161 13.46 -37.10 -14.85
CA GLU A 161 13.07 -37.44 -16.23
C GLU A 161 11.60 -37.90 -16.33
N THR A 162 10.74 -37.43 -15.42
CA THR A 162 9.33 -37.86 -15.37
C THR A 162 8.43 -37.12 -16.37
N GLY A 163 8.92 -36.02 -16.97
CA GLY A 163 8.15 -35.16 -17.87
C GLY A 163 7.12 -34.25 -17.17
N THR A 164 7.20 -34.10 -15.84
CA THR A 164 6.41 -33.13 -15.07
C THR A 164 7.29 -32.19 -14.24
N TYR A 165 6.65 -31.30 -13.48
CA TYR A 165 7.29 -30.22 -12.75
C TYR A 165 6.83 -30.18 -11.30
N VAL A 166 7.56 -29.45 -10.47
CA VAL A 166 7.25 -29.21 -9.05
C VAL A 166 7.54 -27.76 -8.68
N LEU A 167 6.88 -27.27 -7.62
CA LEU A 167 7.22 -26.03 -6.96
C LEU A 167 8.54 -26.17 -6.19
N SER A 168 9.30 -25.09 -6.17
CA SER A 168 10.53 -24.90 -5.41
C SER A 168 10.56 -23.48 -4.82
N ALA A 169 11.35 -23.27 -3.77
CA ALA A 169 11.62 -21.94 -3.19
C ALA A 169 10.36 -21.07 -2.96
N VAL A 170 9.38 -21.59 -2.21
CA VAL A 170 8.10 -20.89 -1.95
C VAL A 170 8.12 -20.03 -0.69
N ASP A 171 9.20 -20.05 0.09
CA ASP A 171 9.27 -19.40 1.41
C ASP A 171 8.99 -17.89 1.35
N ASP A 172 9.55 -17.19 0.35
CA ASP A 172 9.33 -15.74 0.18
C ASP A 172 7.88 -15.41 -0.21
N ILE A 173 7.23 -16.30 -0.98
CA ILE A 173 5.82 -16.16 -1.36
C ILE A 173 4.94 -16.35 -0.12
N GLN A 174 5.24 -17.36 0.71
CA GLN A 174 4.51 -17.62 1.94
C GLN A 174 4.65 -16.46 2.93
N LEU A 175 5.87 -15.94 3.10
CA LEU A 175 6.13 -14.80 3.96
C LEU A 175 5.35 -13.55 3.54
N LEU A 176 5.35 -13.25 2.24
CA LEU A 176 4.59 -12.12 1.69
C LEU A 176 3.07 -12.32 1.86
N LEU A 177 2.59 -13.55 1.65
CA LEU A 177 1.19 -13.92 1.80
C LEU A 177 0.70 -13.73 3.23
N ASP A 178 1.41 -14.25 4.21
CA ASP A 178 1.06 -14.13 5.63
C ASP A 178 0.99 -12.66 6.06
N ASP A 179 1.99 -11.85 5.69
CA ASP A 179 2.04 -10.42 5.98
C ASP A 179 0.86 -9.67 5.32
N HIS A 180 0.54 -9.97 4.06
CA HIS A 180 -0.56 -9.33 3.36
C HIS A 180 -1.95 -9.77 3.85
N ILE A 181 -2.10 -11.00 4.34
CA ILE A 181 -3.32 -11.45 5.04
C ILE A 181 -3.52 -10.63 6.31
N VAL A 182 -2.50 -10.52 7.17
CA VAL A 182 -2.59 -9.77 8.44
C VAL A 182 -2.88 -8.29 8.19
N LYS A 183 -2.21 -7.68 7.21
CA LYS A 183 -2.47 -6.28 6.81
C LYS A 183 -3.90 -6.10 6.32
N THR A 184 -4.39 -7.01 5.48
CA THR A 184 -5.78 -6.95 4.96
C THR A 184 -6.80 -7.06 6.08
N GLN A 185 -6.59 -7.96 7.06
CA GLN A 185 -7.47 -8.06 8.25
C GLN A 185 -7.45 -6.78 9.08
N THR A 186 -6.28 -6.17 9.26
CA THR A 186 -6.16 -4.89 9.99
C THR A 186 -6.94 -3.79 9.28
N MET A 187 -6.83 -3.71 7.95
CA MET A 187 -7.55 -2.73 7.13
C MET A 187 -9.05 -2.96 7.16
N LYS A 188 -9.48 -4.23 7.17
CA LYS A 188 -10.88 -4.64 7.30
C LYS A 188 -11.53 -4.14 8.60
N GLY A 189 -10.75 -4.06 9.69
CA GLY A 189 -11.20 -3.53 10.97
C GLY A 189 -11.23 -2.01 11.08
N SER A 190 -10.79 -1.28 10.05
CA SER A 190 -10.71 0.19 10.10
C SER A 190 -12.10 0.84 10.07
N PRO A 191 -12.39 1.83 10.93
CA PRO A 191 -13.63 2.63 10.84
C PRO A 191 -13.78 3.37 9.51
N TYR A 192 -12.67 3.61 8.81
CA TYR A 192 -12.60 4.35 7.55
C TYR A 192 -12.67 3.45 6.31
N ILE A 193 -13.08 2.19 6.49
CA ILE A 193 -13.15 1.21 5.41
C ILE A 193 -14.22 1.52 4.36
N GLY A 194 -15.27 2.27 4.72
CA GLY A 194 -16.51 2.41 3.92
C GLY A 194 -16.30 2.50 2.40
N PRO A 195 -15.51 3.47 1.89
CA PRO A 195 -15.29 3.62 0.44
C PRO A 195 -14.53 2.45 -0.22
N PHE A 196 -13.74 1.69 0.55
CA PHE A 196 -12.86 0.62 0.06
C PHE A 196 -13.31 -0.78 0.48
N GLN A 197 -14.45 -0.91 1.16
CA GLN A 197 -14.90 -2.16 1.77
C GLN A 197 -14.97 -3.30 0.76
N LYS A 198 -15.57 -3.05 -0.41
CA LYS A 198 -15.67 -4.04 -1.47
C LYS A 198 -14.29 -4.52 -1.91
N ASP A 199 -13.40 -3.58 -2.23
CA ASP A 199 -12.06 -3.88 -2.73
C ASP A 199 -11.20 -4.63 -1.71
N ILE A 200 -11.30 -4.28 -0.43
CA ILE A 200 -10.59 -4.96 0.66
C ILE A 200 -11.12 -6.37 0.86
N LEU A 201 -12.45 -6.58 0.82
CA LEU A 201 -13.05 -7.92 0.95
C LEU A 201 -12.75 -8.82 -0.26
N ASP A 202 -12.79 -8.26 -1.47
CA ASP A 202 -12.42 -8.99 -2.68
C ASP A 202 -10.94 -9.39 -2.63
N TRP A 203 -10.07 -8.50 -2.14
CA TRP A 203 -8.65 -8.79 -1.96
C TRP A 203 -8.38 -9.83 -0.87
N GLU A 204 -9.07 -9.74 0.27
CA GLU A 204 -9.02 -10.74 1.35
C GLU A 204 -9.33 -12.13 0.78
N ARG A 205 -10.41 -12.26 0.01
CA ARG A 205 -10.77 -13.54 -0.63
C ARG A 205 -9.67 -14.05 -1.55
N VAL A 206 -9.02 -13.19 -2.32
CA VAL A 206 -7.91 -13.59 -3.20
C VAL A 206 -6.73 -14.12 -2.37
N MET A 207 -6.34 -13.42 -1.31
CA MET A 207 -5.23 -13.83 -0.44
C MET A 207 -5.53 -15.14 0.28
N THR A 208 -6.72 -15.30 0.87
CA THR A 208 -7.10 -16.54 1.57
C THR A 208 -7.24 -17.72 0.62
N THR A 209 -7.77 -17.50 -0.59
CA THR A 209 -7.82 -18.56 -1.62
C THR A 209 -6.41 -18.97 -2.06
N LEU A 210 -5.49 -18.01 -2.20
CA LEU A 210 -4.10 -18.31 -2.52
C LEU A 210 -3.44 -19.16 -1.40
N GLN A 211 -3.69 -18.81 -0.14
CA GLN A 211 -3.20 -19.58 1.02
C GLN A 211 -3.71 -21.02 0.97
N ASP A 212 -5.03 -21.19 0.86
CA ASP A 212 -5.65 -22.51 0.80
C ASP A 212 -5.10 -23.36 -0.36
N ILE A 213 -4.87 -22.74 -1.53
CA ILE A 213 -4.29 -23.44 -2.67
C ILE A 213 -2.84 -23.84 -2.37
N LEU A 214 -2.02 -22.93 -1.85
CA LEU A 214 -0.60 -23.18 -1.61
C LEU A 214 -0.39 -24.29 -0.58
N ASP A 215 -1.14 -24.29 0.53
CA ASP A 215 -1.05 -25.31 1.58
C ASP A 215 -1.36 -26.72 1.06
N VAL A 216 -2.48 -26.85 0.33
CA VAL A 216 -2.88 -28.14 -0.24
C VAL A 216 -1.93 -28.55 -1.35
N TRP A 217 -1.45 -27.60 -2.18
CA TRP A 217 -0.50 -27.90 -3.25
C TRP A 217 0.80 -28.48 -2.68
N LEU A 218 1.38 -27.86 -1.65
CA LEU A 218 2.60 -28.37 -1.02
C LEU A 218 2.40 -29.74 -0.38
N THR A 219 1.23 -29.99 0.21
CA THR A 219 0.86 -31.28 0.79
C THR A 219 0.74 -32.37 -0.28
N VAL A 220 -0.02 -32.10 -1.35
CA VAL A 220 -0.14 -32.98 -2.52
C VAL A 220 1.23 -33.24 -3.14
N GLN A 221 2.06 -32.21 -3.31
CA GLN A 221 3.40 -32.34 -3.88
C GLN A 221 4.27 -33.28 -3.04
N LYS A 222 4.29 -33.10 -1.72
CA LYS A 222 5.06 -33.93 -0.79
C LYS A 222 4.65 -35.40 -0.89
N ASN A 223 3.34 -35.66 -0.85
CA ASN A 223 2.79 -37.02 -0.91
C ASN A 223 3.01 -37.65 -2.30
N TRP A 224 2.81 -36.88 -3.37
CA TRP A 224 3.07 -37.32 -4.74
C TRP A 224 4.54 -37.67 -4.97
N LEU A 225 5.47 -36.83 -4.48
CA LEU A 225 6.91 -37.08 -4.59
C LEU A 225 7.37 -38.35 -3.88
N TYR A 226 6.69 -38.73 -2.81
CA TYR A 226 6.94 -39.98 -2.09
C TYR A 226 6.39 -41.19 -2.84
N LEU A 227 5.19 -41.08 -3.40
CA LEU A 227 4.47 -42.18 -4.05
C LEU A 227 4.89 -42.42 -5.51
N GLU A 228 5.34 -41.40 -6.23
CA GLU A 228 5.71 -41.48 -7.65
C GLU A 228 6.76 -42.57 -7.93
N PRO A 229 7.88 -42.66 -7.20
CA PRO A 229 8.87 -43.70 -7.45
C PRO A 229 8.34 -45.10 -7.17
N ILE A 230 7.41 -45.24 -6.20
CA ILE A 230 6.84 -46.52 -5.78
C ILE A 230 5.88 -47.05 -6.86
N PHE A 231 4.94 -46.21 -7.30
CA PHE A 231 3.93 -46.57 -8.30
C PHE A 231 4.43 -46.48 -9.75
N SER A 232 5.67 -46.02 -9.97
CA SER A 232 6.36 -46.18 -11.25
C SER A 232 6.72 -47.65 -11.57
N SER A 233 6.76 -48.52 -10.55
CA SER A 233 7.08 -49.94 -10.70
C SER A 233 5.88 -50.74 -11.23
N PRO A 234 5.99 -51.42 -12.40
CA PRO A 234 4.93 -52.27 -12.93
C PRO A 234 4.53 -53.41 -11.98
N ASP A 235 5.48 -53.92 -11.19
CA ASP A 235 5.23 -55.00 -10.24
C ASP A 235 4.36 -54.53 -9.07
N ILE A 236 4.63 -53.33 -8.54
CA ILE A 236 3.80 -52.72 -7.48
C ILE A 236 2.40 -52.42 -8.02
N MET A 237 2.30 -51.90 -9.25
CA MET A 237 1.01 -51.66 -9.91
C MET A 237 0.19 -52.94 -10.09
N ALA A 238 0.83 -54.09 -10.29
CA ALA A 238 0.17 -55.39 -10.37
C ALA A 238 -0.26 -55.93 -9.00
N GLN A 239 0.52 -55.66 -7.95
CA GLN A 239 0.22 -56.10 -6.58
C GLN A 239 -0.84 -55.23 -5.88
N MET A 240 -0.86 -53.92 -6.17
CA MET A 240 -1.74 -52.92 -5.57
C MET A 240 -2.55 -52.18 -6.66
N PRO A 241 -3.45 -52.89 -7.37
CA PRO A 241 -4.11 -52.34 -8.56
C PRO A 241 -5.12 -51.24 -8.24
N GLU A 242 -5.70 -51.21 -7.04
CA GLU A 242 -6.66 -50.16 -6.66
C GLU A 242 -5.93 -48.85 -6.35
N GLU A 243 -4.91 -48.91 -5.51
CA GLU A 243 -4.04 -47.80 -5.14
C GLU A 243 -3.30 -47.26 -6.36
N GLY A 244 -2.82 -48.15 -7.24
CA GLY A 244 -2.21 -47.78 -8.50
C GLY A 244 -3.15 -46.98 -9.41
N ARG A 245 -4.44 -47.37 -9.51
CA ARG A 245 -5.44 -46.58 -10.26
C ARG A 245 -5.70 -45.22 -9.63
N ARG A 246 -5.77 -45.15 -8.29
CA ARG A 246 -5.93 -43.88 -7.56
C ARG A 246 -4.75 -42.95 -7.83
N PHE A 247 -3.52 -43.47 -7.68
CA PHE A 247 -2.30 -42.73 -7.94
C PHE A 247 -2.25 -42.23 -9.38
N ALA A 248 -2.55 -43.08 -10.37
CA ALA A 248 -2.57 -42.69 -11.78
C ALA A 248 -3.56 -41.55 -12.08
N SER A 249 -4.72 -41.54 -11.41
CA SER A 249 -5.68 -40.43 -11.53
C SER A 249 -5.15 -39.12 -10.94
N VAL A 250 -4.46 -39.20 -9.79
CA VAL A 250 -3.82 -38.04 -9.16
C VAL A 250 -2.67 -37.53 -10.02
N ASP A 251 -1.80 -38.42 -10.51
CA ASP A 251 -0.66 -38.08 -11.37
C ASP A 251 -1.09 -37.37 -12.65
N LYS A 252 -2.16 -37.86 -13.29
CA LYS A 252 -2.76 -37.18 -14.44
C LYS A 252 -3.20 -35.75 -14.10
N THR A 253 -3.93 -35.58 -12.99
CA THR A 253 -4.43 -34.28 -12.54
C THR A 253 -3.25 -33.34 -12.22
N TRP A 254 -2.25 -33.84 -11.51
CA TRP A 254 -1.02 -33.12 -11.17
C TRP A 254 -0.32 -32.58 -12.43
N ARG A 255 -0.08 -33.44 -13.42
CA ARG A 255 0.57 -33.05 -14.69
C ARG A 255 -0.22 -31.99 -15.45
N GLU A 256 -1.55 -32.09 -15.50
CA GLU A 256 -2.42 -31.10 -16.14
C GLU A 256 -2.35 -29.75 -15.42
N LEU A 257 -2.38 -29.74 -14.09
CA LEU A 257 -2.25 -28.53 -13.28
C LEU A 257 -0.87 -27.89 -13.45
N MET A 258 0.21 -28.66 -13.33
CA MET A 258 1.58 -28.16 -13.50
C MET A 258 1.80 -27.56 -14.90
N LYS A 259 1.25 -28.20 -15.94
CA LYS A 259 1.31 -27.66 -17.31
C LYS A 259 0.56 -26.33 -17.44
N THR A 260 -0.59 -26.20 -16.78
CA THR A 260 -1.35 -24.95 -16.76
C THR A 260 -0.58 -23.85 -16.03
N CYS A 261 0.01 -24.15 -14.88
CA CYS A 261 0.79 -23.20 -14.09
C CYS A 261 2.10 -22.78 -14.76
N LEU A 262 2.63 -23.57 -15.70
CA LEU A 262 3.76 -23.16 -16.53
C LEU A 262 3.41 -22.13 -17.59
N GLN A 263 2.14 -22.02 -17.99
CA GLN A 263 1.70 -21.01 -18.95
C GLN A 263 1.68 -19.61 -18.33
N ASP A 264 1.34 -19.53 -17.04
CA ASP A 264 1.39 -18.31 -16.25
C ASP A 264 1.85 -18.63 -14.82
N LYS A 265 3.10 -18.26 -14.53
CA LYS A 265 3.77 -18.56 -13.25
C LYS A 265 3.44 -17.55 -12.16
N HIS A 266 2.74 -16.45 -12.47
CA HIS A 266 2.43 -15.43 -11.48
C HIS A 266 1.61 -16.02 -10.35
N ALA A 267 1.95 -15.67 -9.11
CA ALA A 267 1.34 -16.28 -7.94
C ALA A 267 -0.18 -16.02 -7.88
N LEU A 268 -0.64 -14.85 -8.34
CA LEU A 268 -2.08 -14.54 -8.40
C LEU A 268 -2.81 -15.20 -9.57
N ALA A 269 -2.11 -15.74 -10.57
CA ALA A 269 -2.75 -16.42 -11.70
C ALA A 269 -3.40 -17.72 -11.27
N ILE A 270 -2.82 -18.43 -10.28
CA ILE A 270 -3.30 -19.74 -9.85
C ILE A 270 -4.68 -19.67 -9.20
N VAL A 271 -5.02 -18.53 -8.58
CA VAL A 271 -6.34 -18.28 -7.97
C VAL A 271 -7.45 -18.25 -9.03
N LYS A 272 -7.10 -17.95 -10.29
CA LYS A 272 -8.04 -17.89 -11.42
C LYS A 272 -8.19 -19.23 -12.15
N ILE A 273 -7.38 -20.23 -11.81
CA ILE A 273 -7.45 -21.55 -12.45
C ILE A 273 -8.74 -22.24 -11.99
N ASP A 274 -9.57 -22.65 -12.96
CA ASP A 274 -10.85 -23.29 -12.69
C ASP A 274 -10.70 -24.52 -11.78
N LYS A 275 -11.37 -24.45 -10.63
CA LYS A 275 -11.42 -25.51 -9.61
C LYS A 275 -10.04 -25.97 -9.13
N MET A 276 -9.03 -25.10 -9.14
CA MET A 276 -7.68 -25.43 -8.69
C MET A 276 -7.69 -26.07 -7.29
N LEU A 277 -8.29 -25.38 -6.33
CA LEU A 277 -8.37 -25.83 -4.94
C LEU A 277 -9.13 -27.15 -4.79
N GLU A 278 -10.25 -27.31 -5.49
CA GLU A 278 -11.05 -28.54 -5.45
C GLU A 278 -10.29 -29.73 -6.03
N LYS A 279 -9.58 -29.54 -7.15
CA LYS A 279 -8.76 -30.58 -7.79
C LYS A 279 -7.60 -31.01 -6.89
N LEU A 280 -6.94 -30.05 -6.23
CA LEU A 280 -5.87 -30.32 -5.27
C LEU A 280 -6.41 -31.06 -4.03
N LYS A 281 -7.52 -30.60 -3.42
CA LYS A 281 -8.13 -31.27 -2.25
C LYS A 281 -8.53 -32.71 -2.57
N LYS A 282 -9.18 -32.93 -3.71
CA LYS A 282 -9.54 -34.29 -4.16
C LYS A 282 -8.30 -35.17 -4.39
N SER A 283 -7.21 -34.57 -4.87
CA SER A 283 -5.94 -35.27 -5.06
C SER A 283 -5.32 -35.65 -3.71
N ASP A 284 -5.35 -34.73 -2.74
CA ASP A 284 -4.86 -34.95 -1.39
C ASP A 284 -5.61 -36.09 -0.69
N ASP A 285 -6.94 -36.04 -0.68
CA ASP A 285 -7.80 -37.11 -0.15
C ASP A 285 -7.47 -38.48 -0.76
N SER A 286 -7.19 -38.50 -2.07
CA SER A 286 -6.85 -39.73 -2.79
C SER A 286 -5.46 -40.26 -2.43
N LEU A 287 -4.49 -39.37 -2.21
CA LEU A 287 -3.14 -39.74 -1.77
C LEU A 287 -3.15 -40.22 -0.31
N GLU A 288 -3.94 -39.60 0.57
CA GLU A 288 -4.12 -40.08 1.95
C GLU A 288 -4.68 -41.51 2.00
N LEU A 289 -5.61 -41.86 1.12
CA LEU A 289 -6.15 -43.22 1.05
C LEU A 289 -5.12 -44.26 0.60
N ILE A 290 -4.11 -43.86 -0.18
CA ILE A 290 -3.01 -44.73 -0.59
C ILE A 290 -1.99 -44.91 0.53
N LEU A 291 -1.84 -43.92 1.40
CA LEU A 291 -0.88 -43.90 2.51
C LEU A 291 -1.38 -44.58 3.79
N LYS A 292 -2.69 -44.90 3.86
CA LYS A 292 -3.32 -45.64 4.96
C LYS A 292 -3.16 -47.13 4.78
#